data_AF-A0A2I1GYU6-F1
#
_entry.id   AF-A0A2I1GYU6-F1
#
_cell.length_a   1.000
_cell.length_b   1.000
_cell.length_c   1.000
_cell.angle_alpha   90.00
_cell.angle_beta   90.00
_cell.angle_gamma   90.00
#
_symmetry.space_group_name_H-M   'P 1'
#
loop_
_entity.id
_entity.type
_entity.pdbx_description
1 polymer ?
#
loop_
_entity_poly.entity_id
_entity_poly.type
_entity_poly.pdbx_seq_one_letter_code
_entity_poly.pdbx_strand_id
1 'polypeptide(L)'
;MTTNTITNVETLSAKQNNNTSKLNNNSTSNTSLNFSKIIAQETKKDLKRKAAIQATADWNSLLIWARKQRGPYYDPTTRMYHVSHNSKRYFAGYTEQDAEA
;
A
#
# COMPACT_ATOMS: atom_id res chain seq x y z
N MET A 1 -8.19 13.56 -24.52
CA MET A 1 -7.33 13.25 -23.36
C MET A 1 -5.89 13.36 -23.83
N THR A 2 -5.15 14.34 -23.33
CA THR A 2 -3.76 14.61 -23.73
C THR A 2 -2.83 14.14 -22.61
N THR A 3 -1.93 13.20 -22.92
CA THR A 3 -0.90 12.72 -21.98
C THR A 3 0.39 13.46 -22.25
N ASN A 4 0.82 14.28 -21.29
CA ASN A 4 2.10 14.98 -21.37
C ASN A 4 3.19 14.12 -20.72
N THR A 5 4.07 13.59 -21.58
CA THR A 5 5.33 12.95 -21.22
C THR A 5 6.34 14.04 -20.86
N ILE A 6 6.84 14.06 -19.61
CA ILE A 6 7.88 15.00 -19.19
C ILE A 6 9.24 14.31 -19.38
N THR A 7 9.93 14.67 -20.46
CA THR A 7 11.36 14.37 -20.68
C THR A 7 12.19 15.51 -20.09
N ASN A 8 12.80 15.29 -18.91
CA ASN A 8 13.82 16.19 -18.39
C ASN A 8 15.19 15.79 -18.97
N VAL A 9 15.68 16.56 -19.93
CA VAL A 9 17.08 16.57 -20.34
C VAL A 9 17.60 17.99 -20.09
N GLU A 10 18.14 18.23 -18.90
CA GLU A 10 18.95 19.42 -18.64
C GLU A 10 20.43 19.03 -18.70
N THR A 11 21.06 19.42 -19.81
CA THR A 11 22.51 19.40 -19.99
C THR A 11 23.12 20.54 -19.19
N LEU A 12 23.71 20.23 -18.03
CA LEU A 12 24.58 21.15 -17.31
C LEU A 12 26.00 21.07 -17.90
N SER A 13 26.36 22.08 -18.71
CA SER A 13 27.72 22.29 -19.21
C SER A 13 28.63 22.78 -18.08
N ALA A 14 29.39 21.85 -17.49
CA ALA A 14 30.41 22.19 -16.49
C ALA A 14 31.68 22.72 -17.18
N LYS A 15 31.94 24.02 -16.97
CA LYS A 15 33.19 24.71 -17.30
C LYS A 15 34.37 23.98 -16.63
N GLN A 16 35.25 23.37 -17.43
CA GLN A 16 36.44 22.67 -16.94
C GLN A 16 37.45 23.66 -16.34
N ASN A 17 37.65 23.59 -15.02
CA ASN A 17 38.81 24.15 -14.35
C ASN A 17 39.87 23.06 -14.22
N ASN A 18 40.94 23.18 -15.00
CA ASN A 18 42.11 22.30 -14.94
C ASN A 18 42.93 22.62 -13.69
N ASN A 19 42.62 21.97 -12.58
CA ASN A 19 43.53 21.88 -11.44
C ASN A 19 44.03 20.43 -11.33
N THR A 20 45.29 20.25 -11.73
CA THR A 20 46.07 19.02 -11.54
C THR A 20 46.36 18.80 -10.05
N SER A 21 45.34 18.35 -9.32
CA SER A 21 45.56 17.73 -8.01
C SER A 21 45.72 16.23 -8.22
N LYS A 22 46.88 15.69 -7.81
CA LYS A 22 47.09 14.24 -7.68
C LYS A 22 46.05 13.72 -6.69
N LEU A 23 44.92 13.24 -7.23
CA LEU A 23 43.88 12.60 -6.44
C LEU A 23 44.34 11.21 -6.03
N ASN A 24 44.47 11.03 -4.72
CA ASN A 24 44.64 9.74 -4.08
C ASN A 24 43.32 8.95 -4.27
N ASN A 25 43.31 7.99 -5.19
CA ASN A 25 42.12 7.31 -5.71
C ASN A 25 41.44 6.33 -4.73
N ASN A 26 41.87 6.25 -3.47
CA ASN A 26 41.44 5.18 -2.56
C ASN A 26 40.23 5.53 -1.68
N SER A 27 39.73 6.77 -1.72
CA SER A 27 38.60 7.19 -0.86
C SER A 27 37.24 7.23 -1.57
N THR A 28 37.19 7.41 -2.89
CA THR A 28 35.94 7.66 -3.65
C THR A 28 35.14 6.38 -3.92
N SER A 29 35.82 5.24 -4.06
CA SER A 29 35.22 3.93 -4.29
C SER A 29 34.39 3.45 -3.08
N ASN A 30 34.89 3.68 -1.88
CA ASN A 30 34.21 3.28 -0.64
C ASN A 30 32.92 4.08 -0.39
N THR A 31 32.92 5.38 -0.72
CA THR A 31 31.73 6.23 -0.56
C THR A 31 30.63 5.86 -1.56
N SER A 32 30.98 5.61 -2.82
CA SER A 32 30.04 5.17 -3.88
C SER A 32 29.39 3.81 -3.57
N LEU A 33 30.20 2.86 -3.08
CA LEU A 33 29.71 1.54 -2.64
C LEU A 33 28.78 1.64 -1.42
N ASN A 34 28.98 2.62 -0.55
CA ASN A 34 28.10 2.86 0.60
C ASN A 34 26.77 3.50 0.16
N PHE A 35 26.77 4.47 -0.74
CA PHE A 35 25.54 5.07 -1.28
C PHE A 35 24.66 4.03 -2.00
N SER A 36 25.27 3.18 -2.84
CA SER A 36 24.55 2.11 -3.54
C SER A 36 23.96 1.07 -2.57
N LYS A 37 24.67 0.71 -1.50
CA LYS A 37 24.12 -0.15 -0.43
C LYS A 37 22.92 0.49 0.28
N ILE A 38 22.99 1.79 0.61
CA ILE A 38 21.90 2.52 1.26
C ILE A 38 20.65 2.53 0.37
N ILE A 39 20.80 2.90 -0.91
CA ILE A 39 19.68 2.90 -1.88
C ILE A 39 19.09 1.49 -2.05
N ALA A 40 19.93 0.46 -2.13
CA ALA A 40 19.47 -0.94 -2.20
C ALA A 40 18.74 -1.41 -0.92
N GLN A 41 19.09 -0.87 0.25
CA GLN A 41 18.42 -1.17 1.52
C GLN A 41 17.08 -0.43 1.63
N GLU A 42 17.02 0.83 1.24
CA GLU A 42 15.80 1.63 1.22
C GLU A 42 14.76 1.05 0.26
N THR A 43 15.18 0.67 -0.95
CA THR A 43 14.31 -0.01 -1.93
C THR A 43 13.79 -1.36 -1.42
N LYS A 44 14.63 -2.16 -0.75
CA LYS A 44 14.19 -3.42 -0.10
C LYS A 44 13.19 -3.16 1.03
N LYS A 45 13.40 -2.12 1.83
CA LYS A 45 12.47 -1.72 2.90
C LYS A 45 11.13 -1.28 2.33
N ASP A 46 11.13 -0.50 1.27
CA ASP A 46 9.91 -0.05 0.60
C ASP A 46 9.15 -1.20 -0.05
N LEU A 47 9.85 -2.17 -0.66
CA LEU A 47 9.24 -3.37 -1.21
C LEU A 47 8.57 -4.22 -0.12
N LYS A 48 9.24 -4.41 1.03
CA LYS A 48 8.66 -5.08 2.19
C LYS A 48 7.43 -4.34 2.72
N ARG A 49 7.47 -3.01 2.79
CA ARG A 49 6.31 -2.20 3.21
C ARG A 49 5.13 -2.40 2.25
N LYS A 50 5.36 -2.34 0.93
CA LYS A 50 4.33 -2.57 -0.08
C LYS A 50 3.72 -3.97 0.02
N ALA A 51 4.56 -5.00 0.20
CA ALA A 51 4.08 -6.37 0.39
C ALA A 51 3.20 -6.52 1.65
N ALA A 52 3.60 -5.89 2.76
CA ALA A 52 2.79 -5.90 3.99
C ALA A 52 1.44 -5.18 3.83
N ILE A 53 1.42 -4.04 3.12
CA ILE A 53 0.18 -3.32 2.80
C ILE A 53 -0.74 -4.19 1.96
N GLN A 54 -0.21 -4.85 0.92
CA GLN A 54 -1.00 -5.73 0.06
C GLN A 54 -1.58 -6.91 0.84
N ALA A 55 -0.75 -7.60 1.62
CA ALA A 55 -1.22 -8.71 2.45
C ALA A 55 -2.32 -8.26 3.42
N THR A 56 -2.20 -7.07 4.01
CA THR A 56 -3.24 -6.50 4.89
C THR A 56 -4.53 -6.21 4.13
N ALA A 57 -4.43 -5.67 2.90
CA ALA A 57 -5.59 -5.41 2.05
C ALA A 57 -6.31 -6.71 1.65
N ASP A 58 -5.55 -7.78 1.36
CA ASP A 58 -6.09 -9.10 1.02
C ASP A 58 -6.85 -9.69 2.21
N TRP A 59 -6.24 -9.65 3.41
CA TRP A 59 -6.89 -10.08 4.65
C TRP A 59 -8.16 -9.27 4.97
N ASN A 60 -8.11 -7.95 4.82
CA ASN A 60 -9.28 -7.11 5.05
C ASN A 60 -10.41 -7.43 4.07
N SER A 61 -10.08 -7.66 2.79
CA SER A 61 -11.03 -8.07 1.77
C SER A 61 -11.69 -9.41 2.09
N LEU A 62 -10.90 -10.39 2.56
CA LEU A 62 -11.39 -11.69 3.00
C LEU A 62 -12.34 -11.57 4.19
N LEU A 63 -12.00 -10.76 5.20
CA LEU A 63 -12.85 -10.54 6.37
C LEU A 63 -14.19 -9.88 6.00
N ILE A 64 -14.17 -8.91 5.08
CA ILE A 64 -15.39 -8.28 4.56
C ILE A 64 -16.24 -9.31 3.82
N TRP A 65 -15.64 -10.15 2.97
CA TRP A 65 -16.35 -11.22 2.27
C TRP A 65 -16.98 -12.21 3.25
N ALA A 66 -16.21 -12.72 4.22
CA ALA A 66 -16.69 -13.68 5.21
C ALA A 66 -17.84 -13.10 6.04
N ARG A 67 -17.76 -11.82 6.43
CA ARG A 67 -18.86 -11.12 7.12
C ARG A 67 -20.13 -11.08 6.28
N LYS A 68 -20.02 -10.86 4.97
CA LYS A 68 -21.16 -10.87 4.05
C LYS A 68 -21.76 -12.27 3.90
N GLN A 69 -20.92 -13.30 3.78
CA GLN A 69 -21.38 -14.69 3.68
C GLN A 69 -22.12 -15.16 4.92
N ARG A 70 -21.65 -14.79 6.11
CA ARG A 70 -22.34 -15.12 7.37
C ARG A 70 -23.72 -14.46 7.47
N GLY A 71 -23.87 -13.26 6.93
CA GLY A 71 -25.13 -12.51 6.97
C GLY A 71 -25.49 -11.94 8.34
N PRO A 72 -26.79 -11.60 8.53
CA PRO A 72 -27.34 -11.14 9.80
C PRO A 72 -27.12 -12.13 10.94
N TYR A 73 -26.89 -11.62 12.14
CA TYR A 73 -26.65 -12.46 13.31
C TYR A 73 -27.92 -12.61 14.14
N TYR A 74 -28.34 -13.84 14.43
CA TYR A 74 -29.43 -14.09 15.38
C TYR A 74 -28.91 -14.04 16.82
N ASP A 75 -29.40 -13.11 17.63
CA ASP A 75 -29.11 -13.07 19.06
C ASP A 75 -30.12 -13.94 19.84
N PRO A 76 -29.68 -15.04 20.47
CA PRO A 76 -30.58 -15.93 21.21
C PRO A 76 -31.18 -15.29 22.48
N THR A 77 -30.55 -14.24 23.02
CA THR A 77 -30.99 -13.60 24.27
C THR A 77 -32.22 -12.73 24.03
N THR A 78 -32.16 -11.92 22.97
CA THR A 78 -33.26 -11.01 22.59
C THR A 78 -34.21 -11.60 21.56
N ARG A 79 -33.84 -12.74 20.94
CA ARG A 79 -34.55 -13.38 19.82
C ARG A 79 -34.74 -12.44 18.63
N MET A 80 -33.74 -11.60 18.37
CA MET A 80 -33.75 -10.62 17.28
C MET A 80 -32.53 -10.78 16.37
N TYR A 81 -32.71 -10.45 15.09
CA TYR A 81 -31.60 -10.39 14.14
C TYR A 81 -30.90 -9.04 14.17
N HIS A 82 -29.59 -9.09 14.33
CA HIS A 82 -28.70 -7.94 14.24
C HIS A 82 -28.20 -7.81 12.81
N VAL A 83 -28.60 -6.70 12.19
CA VAL A 83 -28.18 -6.28 10.85
C VAL A 83 -27.26 -5.07 10.93
N SER A 84 -26.64 -4.70 9.81
CA SER A 84 -25.82 -3.47 9.77
C SER A 84 -26.70 -2.24 10.01
N HIS A 85 -26.26 -1.39 10.92
CA HIS A 85 -26.93 -0.13 11.21
C HIS A 85 -27.08 0.73 9.95
N ASN A 86 -28.19 1.48 9.87
CA ASN A 86 -28.54 2.32 8.73
C ASN A 86 -28.72 1.58 7.39
N SER A 87 -28.89 0.25 7.42
CA SER A 87 -29.30 -0.50 6.22
C SER A 87 -30.82 -0.44 6.03
N LYS A 88 -31.28 -0.72 4.82
CA LYS A 88 -32.73 -0.87 4.55
C LYS A 88 -33.37 -1.90 5.49
N ARG A 89 -32.67 -3.02 5.75
CA ARG A 89 -33.10 -4.08 6.68
C ARG A 89 -33.16 -3.61 8.13
N TYR A 90 -32.30 -2.68 8.52
CA TYR A 90 -32.35 -2.09 9.87
C TYR A 90 -33.66 -1.32 10.10
N PHE A 91 -34.15 -0.59 9.10
CA PHE A 91 -35.40 0.17 9.22
C PHE A 91 -36.66 -0.65 8.91
N ALA A 92 -36.59 -1.60 7.98
CA ALA A 92 -37.73 -2.43 7.60
C ALA A 92 -37.98 -3.57 8.62
N GLY A 93 -37.00 -3.91 9.44
CA GLY A 93 -36.97 -5.15 10.21
C GLY A 93 -36.33 -6.28 9.41
N TYR A 94 -35.92 -7.33 10.13
CA TYR A 94 -35.38 -8.55 9.54
C TYR A 94 -35.87 -9.76 10.34
N THR A 95 -36.45 -10.74 9.66
CA THR A 95 -37.05 -11.93 10.29
C THR A 95 -36.47 -13.23 9.72
N GLU A 96 -36.85 -14.37 10.30
CA GLU A 96 -36.41 -15.71 9.87
C GLU A 96 -36.77 -15.99 8.40
N GLN A 97 -37.93 -15.49 7.93
CA GLN A 97 -38.35 -15.65 6.53
C GLN A 97 -37.38 -14.97 5.55
N ASP A 98 -36.75 -13.86 5.94
CA ASP A 98 -35.76 -13.18 5.11
C ASP A 98 -34.38 -13.85 5.15
N ALA A 99 -34.17 -14.83 6.04
CA ALA A 99 -32.94 -15.61 6.15
C ALA A 99 -33.02 -16.92 5.35
N GLU A 100 -34.22 -17.44 5.13
CA GLU A 100 -34.48 -18.65 4.32
C GLU A 100 -34.57 -18.38 2.81
N ALA A 101 -34.75 -17.11 2.42
CA ALA A 101 -34.85 -16.65 1.02
C ALA A 101 -33.50 -16.27 0.41
#